data_AF-A0A3D3I698-F1
#
_entry.id   AF-A0A3D3I698-F1
#
_cell.length_a   1.000
_cell.length_b   1.000
_cell.length_c   1.000
_cell.angle_alpha   90.00
_cell.angle_beta   90.00
_cell.angle_gamma   90.00
#
_symmetry.space_group_name_H-M   'P 1'
#
loop_
_entity.id
_entity.type
_entity.pdbx_description
1 polymer ?
#
loop_
_entity_poly.entity_id
_entity_poly.type
_entity_poly.pdbx_seq_one_letter_code
_entity_poly.pdbx_strand_id
1 'polypeptide(L)'
;DDFFINDEMERFPAGPCGGKIDWGWMQHIYSSLNDEGRAAVILDTGAASRGSGNQGNNKEKDVRKWFVDEDLIEGVIYLPENLFYNTS
;
A
#
# COMPACT_ATOMS: atom_id res chain seq x y z
N ASP A 1 -7.04 -9.48 -10.39
CA ASP A 1 -8.39 -9.05 -10.00
C ASP A 1 -9.12 -10.14 -9.22
N ASP A 2 -9.39 -11.32 -9.77
CA ASP A 2 -9.99 -12.42 -8.96
C ASP A 2 -9.10 -12.92 -7.82
N PHE A 3 -7.77 -12.85 -7.99
CA PHE A 3 -6.79 -13.21 -6.96
C PHE A 3 -7.02 -12.48 -5.63
N PHE A 4 -7.34 -11.19 -5.67
CA PHE A 4 -7.51 -10.38 -4.46
C PHE A 4 -8.85 -10.68 -3.77
N ILE A 5 -9.89 -10.95 -4.57
CA ILE A 5 -11.25 -11.21 -4.08
C ILE A 5 -11.37 -12.62 -3.51
N ASN A 6 -10.70 -13.60 -4.11
CA ASN A 6 -10.76 -15.00 -3.71
C ASN A 6 -9.64 -15.38 -2.72
N ASP A 7 -9.04 -14.39 -2.04
CA ASP A 7 -8.00 -14.66 -1.06
C ASP A 7 -8.61 -15.32 0.19
N GLU A 8 -8.28 -16.60 0.41
CA GLU A 8 -8.84 -17.40 1.53
C GLU A 8 -8.52 -16.82 2.92
N MET A 9 -7.50 -15.97 3.00
CA MET A 9 -7.02 -15.35 4.24
C MET A 9 -7.50 -13.90 4.38
N GLU A 10 -8.37 -13.44 3.47
CA GLU A 10 -8.98 -12.10 3.48
C GLU A 10 -7.95 -10.95 3.58
N ARG A 11 -6.76 -11.12 2.97
CA ARG A 11 -5.62 -10.22 3.14
C ARG A 11 -5.72 -8.90 2.38
N PHE A 12 -6.77 -8.69 1.60
CA PHE A 12 -6.93 -7.55 0.71
C PHE A 12 -8.25 -6.79 0.97
N PRO A 13 -8.43 -6.21 2.17
CA PRO A 13 -9.68 -5.56 2.57
C PRO A 13 -10.05 -4.33 1.73
N ALA A 14 -9.07 -3.67 1.09
CA ALA A 14 -9.28 -2.54 0.18
C ALA A 14 -9.42 -2.96 -1.29
N GLY A 15 -9.36 -4.27 -1.57
CA GLY A 15 -9.49 -4.84 -2.91
C GLY A 15 -8.23 -4.74 -3.77
N PRO A 16 -8.38 -4.90 -5.10
CA PRO A 16 -7.25 -5.05 -6.02
C PRO A 16 -6.47 -3.76 -6.22
N CYS A 17 -5.14 -3.84 -6.29
CA CYS A 17 -4.24 -2.66 -6.37
C CYS A 17 -3.86 -2.25 -7.81
N GLY A 18 -4.34 -2.98 -8.82
CA GLY A 18 -3.99 -2.74 -10.22
C GLY A 18 -2.64 -3.37 -10.62
N GLY A 19 -1.96 -2.76 -11.59
CA GLY A 19 -0.73 -3.33 -12.17
C GLY A 19 0.55 -3.12 -11.35
N LYS A 20 0.54 -2.17 -10.42
CA LYS A 20 1.59 -1.98 -9.41
C LYS A 20 1.07 -2.53 -8.09
N ILE A 21 1.93 -3.22 -7.33
CA ILE A 21 1.50 -4.03 -6.19
C ILE A 21 2.08 -3.56 -4.86
N ASP A 22 2.63 -2.35 -4.79
CA ASP A 22 3.17 -1.75 -3.56
C ASP A 22 2.11 -1.74 -2.45
N TRP A 23 0.91 -1.28 -2.78
CA TRP A 23 -0.23 -1.29 -1.87
C TRP A 23 -0.87 -2.67 -1.68
N GLY A 24 -0.55 -3.64 -2.54
CA GLY A 24 -0.90 -5.04 -2.32
C GLY A 24 -0.05 -5.65 -1.22
N TRP A 25 1.25 -5.35 -1.21
CA TRP A 25 2.13 -5.71 -0.10
C TRP A 25 1.75 -5.01 1.20
N MET A 26 1.35 -3.73 1.15
CA MET A 26 0.83 -3.04 2.35
C MET A 26 -0.39 -3.75 2.95
N GLN A 27 -1.37 -4.14 2.13
CA GLN A 27 -2.54 -4.90 2.58
C GLN A 27 -2.15 -6.26 3.18
N HIS A 28 -1.23 -6.97 2.51
CA HIS A 28 -0.71 -8.24 3.02
C HIS A 28 0.00 -8.09 4.37
N ILE A 29 0.81 -7.06 4.54
CA ILE A 29 1.50 -6.78 5.80
C ILE A 29 0.48 -6.44 6.90
N TYR A 30 -0.45 -5.52 6.61
CA TYR A 30 -1.50 -5.11 7.55
C TYR A 30 -2.33 -6.29 8.06
N SER A 31 -2.84 -7.13 7.15
CA SER A 31 -3.61 -8.33 7.51
C SER A 31 -2.81 -9.39 8.27
N SER A 32 -1.47 -9.29 8.27
CA SER A 32 -0.59 -10.19 9.02
C SER A 32 -0.20 -9.65 10.40
N LEU A 33 -0.58 -8.41 10.74
CA LEU A 33 -0.37 -7.84 12.07
C LEU A 33 -1.40 -8.40 13.05
N ASN A 34 -1.01 -8.51 14.32
CA ASN A 34 -1.97 -8.72 15.41
C ASN A 34 -2.56 -7.37 15.88
N ASP A 35 -3.49 -7.42 16.83
CA ASP A 35 -4.26 -6.25 17.30
C ASP A 35 -3.39 -5.08 17.83
N GLU A 36 -2.18 -5.36 18.32
CA GLU A 36 -1.23 -4.35 18.81
C GLU A 36 0.00 -4.19 17.89
N GLY A 37 -0.04 -4.81 16.71
CA GLY A 37 1.07 -4.94 15.80
C GLY A 37 1.39 -3.63 15.08
N ARG A 38 2.67 -3.42 14.76
CA ARG A 38 3.13 -2.29 13.96
C ARG A 38 4.11 -2.76 12.90
N ALA A 39 4.06 -2.11 11.74
CA ALA A 39 5.02 -2.33 10.66
C ALA A 39 5.68 -1.02 10.25
N ALA A 40 6.94 -1.11 9.85
CA ALA A 40 7.64 -0.06 9.12
C ALA A 40 7.99 -0.62 7.74
N VAL A 41 7.51 0.03 6.69
CA VAL A 41 7.67 -0.42 5.30
C VAL A 41 8.34 0.68 4.50
N ILE A 42 9.35 0.32 3.73
CA ILE A 42 10.02 1.21 2.79
C ILE A 42 9.42 0.94 1.41
N LEU A 43 8.83 1.96 0.81
CA LEU A 43 8.29 1.93 -0.56
C LEU A 43 9.03 2.96 -1.43
N ASP A 44 8.98 2.78 -2.74
CA ASP A 44 9.42 3.81 -3.67
C ASP A 44 8.56 5.08 -3.55
N THR A 45 9.15 6.26 -3.78
CA THR A 45 8.45 7.56 -3.66
C THR A 45 7.17 7.64 -4.51
N GLY A 46 7.12 6.92 -5.63
CA GLY A 46 5.94 6.90 -6.48
C GLY A 46 4.73 6.25 -5.80
N ALA A 47 4.91 5.28 -4.88
CA ALA A 47 3.80 4.64 -4.17
C ALA A 47 2.98 5.63 -3.31
N ALA A 48 3.60 6.73 -2.88
CA ALA A 48 2.94 7.76 -2.09
C ALA A 48 2.01 8.67 -2.93
N SER A 49 2.20 8.71 -4.26
CA SER A 49 1.55 9.72 -5.11
C SER A 49 0.96 9.19 -6.43
N ARG A 50 1.29 7.97 -6.85
CA ARG A 50 0.79 7.39 -8.10
C ARG A 50 -0.73 7.42 -8.16
N GLY A 51 -1.25 7.90 -9.28
CA GLY A 51 -2.69 8.09 -9.48
C GLY A 51 -3.27 9.37 -8.87
N SER A 52 -2.54 10.07 -8.00
CA SER A 52 -2.96 11.38 -7.51
C SER A 52 -3.00 12.40 -8.65
N GLY A 53 -4.03 13.23 -8.70
CA GLY A 53 -4.25 14.19 -9.79
C GLY A 53 -4.90 13.61 -11.06
N ASN A 54 -5.00 12.28 -11.19
CA ASN A 54 -5.78 11.67 -12.26
C ASN A 54 -7.28 11.78 -11.95
N GLN A 55 -8.08 12.17 -12.95
CA GLN A 55 -9.55 12.19 -12.86
C GLN A 55 -10.19 10.81 -13.04
N GLY A 56 -9.44 9.85 -13.58
CA GLY A 56 -9.88 8.46 -13.74
C GLY A 56 -9.64 7.61 -12.49
N ASN A 57 -10.31 6.46 -12.43
CA ASN A 57 -10.12 5.48 -11.37
C ASN A 57 -8.67 4.96 -11.38
N ASN A 58 -8.04 4.96 -10.22
CA ASN A 58 -6.71 4.42 -10.04
C ASN A 58 -6.71 3.57 -8.78
N LYS A 59 -6.64 2.26 -8.98
CA LYS A 59 -6.72 1.25 -7.91
C LYS A 59 -5.68 1.49 -6.80
N GLU A 60 -4.49 1.96 -7.13
CA GLU A 60 -3.45 2.26 -6.13
C GLU A 60 -3.84 3.45 -5.26
N LYS A 61 -4.36 4.52 -5.86
CA LYS A 61 -4.92 5.67 -5.14
C LYS A 61 -6.10 5.25 -4.26
N ASP A 62 -6.97 4.38 -4.75
CA ASP A 62 -8.17 3.95 -4.02
C ASP A 62 -7.79 3.12 -2.77
N VAL A 63 -6.85 2.18 -2.91
CA VAL A 63 -6.30 1.43 -1.78
C VAL A 63 -5.54 2.35 -0.81
N ARG A 64 -4.69 3.26 -1.32
CA ARG A 64 -3.99 4.25 -0.47
C ARG A 64 -4.96 5.12 0.32
N LYS A 65 -6.06 5.54 -0.32
CA LYS A 65 -7.12 6.32 0.33
C LYS A 65 -7.78 5.52 1.45
N TRP A 66 -8.06 4.23 1.22
CA TRP A 66 -8.62 3.36 2.26
C TRP A 66 -7.72 3.30 3.51
N PHE A 67 -6.40 3.13 3.35
CA PHE A 67 -5.46 3.15 4.49
C PHE A 67 -5.49 4.46 5.29
N VAL A 68 -5.69 5.59 4.61
CA VAL A 68 -5.79 6.91 5.26
C VAL A 68 -7.15 7.09 5.93
N ASP A 69 -8.23 6.70 5.26
CA ASP A 69 -9.59 6.83 5.78
C ASP A 69 -9.84 5.94 7.01
N GLU A 70 -9.19 4.77 7.08
CA GLU A 70 -9.23 3.84 8.21
C GLU A 70 -8.19 4.17 9.32
N ASP A 71 -7.48 5.29 9.21
CA ASP A 71 -6.49 5.77 10.19
C ASP A 71 -5.35 4.75 10.48
N LEU A 72 -4.92 4.02 9.44
CA LEU A 72 -3.92 2.95 9.57
C LEU A 72 -2.47 3.43 9.39
N ILE A 73 -2.27 4.70 9.06
CA ILE A 73 -0.95 5.28 8.77
C ILE A 73 -0.57 6.27 9.87
N GLU A 74 0.29 5.83 10.79
CA GLU A 74 0.81 6.68 11.88
C GLU A 74 1.72 7.81 11.38
N GLY A 75 2.51 7.56 10.33
CA GLY A 75 3.46 8.55 9.83
C GLY A 75 4.16 8.17 8.55
N VAL A 76 4.71 9.18 7.87
CA VAL A 76 5.45 9.04 6.62
C VAL A 76 6.80 9.75 6.76
N ILE A 77 7.87 9.02 6.47
CA ILE A 77 9.25 9.54 6.51
C ILE A 77 9.80 9.55 5.08
N TYR A 78 10.21 10.73 4.63
CA TYR A 78 10.90 10.86 3.35
C TYR A 78 12.40 10.65 3.53
N LEU A 79 12.96 9.66 2.83
CA LEU A 79 14.36 9.27 2.93
C LEU A 79 15.22 10.00 1.89
N PRO A 80 16.51 10.26 2.18
CA PRO A 80 17.46 10.74 1.18
C PRO A 80 17.63 9.75 0.01
N GLU A 81 17.98 10.29 -1.16
CA GLU A 81 18.31 9.49 -2.34
C GLU A 81 19.57 8.63 -2.14
N ASN A 82 19.66 7.52 -2.88
CA ASN A 82 20.82 6.60 -2.90
C ASN A 82 21.19 6.00 -1.53
N LEU A 83 20.23 5.90 -0.60
CA LEU A 83 20.46 5.31 0.72
C LEU A 83 20.64 3.78 0.67
N PHE A 84 20.02 3.09 -0.29
CA PHE A 84 20.11 1.64 -0.44
C PHE A 84 20.86 1.26 -1.73
N TYR A 85 21.84 0.36 -1.60
CA TYR A 85 22.69 -0.07 -2.72
C TYR A 85 21.94 -0.77 -3.87
N ASN A 86 20.77 -1.34 -3.60
CA ASN A 86 20.02 -2.18 -4.54
C ASN A 86 18.67 -1.59 -4.96
N THR A 87 18.45 -0.29 -4.70
CA THR A 87 17.25 0.41 -5.16
C THR A 87 17.68 1.68 -5.89
N SER A 88 17.19 1.87 -7.12
CA SER A 88 17.49 3.00 -7.98
C SER A 88 16.21 3.65 -8.49
#